data_AF-A0A1I4YD98-F1
#
_entry.id   AF-A0A1I4YD98-F1
#
_cell.length_a   1.000
_cell.length_b   1.000
_cell.length_c   1.000
_cell.angle_alpha   90.00
_cell.angle_beta   90.00
_cell.angle_gamma   90.00
#
_symmetry.space_group_name_H-M   'P 1'
#
loop_
_entity.id
_entity.type
_entity.pdbx_description
1 polymer ?
#
loop_
_entity_poly.entity_id
_entity_poly.type
_entity_poly.pdbx_seq_one_letter_code
_entity_poly.pdbx_strand_id
1 'polypeptide(L)'
;MLDRMLGDLELAAVPALLPAGPPGVEIRLDGLVVGELELRVCHACQVVVLDHVRIDRRCRRRGLATLAVGLLRDSWPDYRWSAGPFEPTTEALGFWHSLGGLHAEPEECEHLR
;
A
#
# COMPACT_ATOMS: atom_id res chain seq x y z
N MET A 1 -24.22 -13.17 -1.02
CA MET A 1 -24.55 -12.91 0.41
C MET A 1 -23.29 -13.14 1.25
N LEU A 2 -22.38 -12.16 1.27
CA LEU A 2 -21.16 -12.12 2.08
C LEU A 2 -20.75 -10.64 2.18
N ASP A 3 -21.58 -9.82 2.84
CA ASP A 3 -21.43 -8.36 2.76
C ASP A 3 -21.71 -7.66 4.08
N ARG A 4 -21.24 -8.24 5.20
CA ARG A 4 -21.61 -7.70 6.51
C ARG A 4 -20.67 -8.00 7.69
N MET A 5 -19.35 -7.92 7.51
CA MET A 5 -18.41 -7.95 8.65
C MET A 5 -17.07 -7.21 8.45
N LEU A 6 -16.85 -6.51 7.33
CA LEU A 6 -15.77 -5.53 7.26
C LEU A 6 -16.40 -4.21 7.69
N GLY A 7 -16.00 -3.70 8.85
CA GLY A 7 -16.35 -2.35 9.28
C GLY A 7 -15.91 -1.29 8.26
N ASP A 8 -16.16 -0.03 8.56
CA ASP A 8 -15.87 1.04 7.60
C ASP A 8 -14.35 1.18 7.44
N LEU A 9 -13.85 0.82 6.25
CA LEU A 9 -12.45 0.91 5.86
C LEU A 9 -12.18 2.29 5.26
N GLU A 10 -11.24 3.01 5.86
CA GLU A 10 -10.83 4.34 5.43
C GLU A 10 -9.32 4.40 5.22
N LEU A 11 -8.89 5.22 4.26
CA LEU A 11 -7.49 5.51 4.01
C LEU A 11 -7.22 6.98 4.32
N ALA A 12 -6.22 7.24 5.16
CA ALA A 12 -5.83 8.59 5.52
C ALA A 12 -4.37 8.84 5.15
N ALA A 13 -4.12 9.84 4.31
CA ALA A 13 -2.76 10.27 4.00
C ALA A 13 -2.10 10.86 5.26
N VAL A 14 -0.90 10.40 5.56
CA VAL A 14 -0.04 10.92 6.62
C VAL A 14 1.12 11.67 5.95
N PRO A 15 1.24 12.99 6.17
CA PRO A 15 2.34 13.76 5.61
C PRO A 15 3.67 13.19 6.15
N ALA A 16 4.68 13.14 5.27
CA ALA A 16 6.01 12.70 5.67
C ALA A 16 6.54 13.61 6.79
N LEU A 17 6.99 12.99 7.90
CA LEU A 17 7.55 13.71 9.05
C LEU A 17 8.90 14.38 8.74
N LEU A 18 9.55 13.96 7.66
CA LEU A 18 10.80 14.52 7.14
C LEU A 18 10.61 14.98 5.69
N PRO A 19 11.30 16.06 5.25
CA PRO A 19 11.22 16.54 3.87
C PRO A 19 11.58 15.50 2.79
N ALA A 20 12.30 14.44 3.16
CA ALA A 20 12.77 13.38 2.28
C ALA A 20 12.24 11.98 2.65
N GLY A 21 11.15 11.89 3.43
CA GLY A 21 10.53 10.61 3.80
C GLY A 21 9.42 10.19 2.84
N PRO A 22 9.16 8.87 2.67
CA PRO A 22 7.99 8.40 1.94
C PRO A 22 6.70 8.91 2.62
N PRO A 23 5.69 9.38 1.87
CA PRO A 23 4.35 9.56 2.43
C PRO A 23 3.79 8.25 2.99
N GLY A 24 3.21 8.33 4.19
CA GLY A 24 2.48 7.23 4.79
C GLY A 24 1.00 7.29 4.43
N VAL A 25 0.33 6.15 4.35
CA VAL A 25 -1.14 6.05 4.30
C VAL A 25 -1.57 5.15 5.43
N GLU A 26 -2.33 5.68 6.37
CA GLU A 26 -2.96 4.89 7.43
C GLU A 26 -4.13 4.09 6.86
N ILE A 27 -4.20 2.83 7.27
CA ILE A 27 -5.35 1.96 7.06
C ILE A 27 -6.17 1.99 8.35
N ARG A 28 -7.37 2.56 8.28
CA ARG A 28 -8.28 2.69 9.42
C ARG A 28 -9.48 1.78 9.24
N LEU A 29 -9.84 1.06 10.30
CA LEU A 29 -11.05 0.24 10.36
C LEU A 29 -11.90 0.74 11.53
N ASP A 30 -13.12 1.16 11.24
CA ASP A 30 -14.03 1.75 12.24
C ASP A 30 -13.37 2.92 13.01
N GLY A 31 -12.61 3.75 12.29
CA GLY A 31 -11.87 4.89 12.84
C GLY A 31 -10.57 4.56 13.60
N LEU A 32 -10.24 3.28 13.77
CA LEU A 32 -9.00 2.84 14.43
C LEU A 32 -7.90 2.54 13.41
N VAL A 33 -6.70 3.05 13.63
CA VAL A 33 -5.53 2.69 12.81
C VAL A 33 -5.17 1.23 13.05
N VAL A 34 -5.28 0.42 12.00
CA VAL A 34 -4.98 -1.02 12.02
C VAL A 34 -3.82 -1.40 11.11
N GLY A 35 -3.24 -0.42 10.41
CA GLY A 35 -2.09 -0.62 9.56
C GLY A 35 -1.66 0.65 8.86
N GLU A 36 -0.63 0.51 8.06
CA GLU A 36 -0.03 1.58 7.28
C GLU A 36 0.58 1.04 5.99
N LEU A 37 0.62 1.91 4.99
CA LEU A 37 1.34 1.74 3.74
C LEU A 37 2.40 2.85 3.66
N GLU A 38 3.63 2.50 3.33
CA GLU A 38 4.66 3.49 3.00
C GLU A 38 4.87 3.48 1.49
N LEU A 39 4.74 4.65 0.87
CA LEU A 39 4.78 4.82 -0.58
C LEU A 39 5.87 5.85 -0.92
N ARG A 40 6.60 5.64 -2.01
CA ARG A 40 7.28 6.71 -2.73
C ARG A 40 6.48 7.07 -3.97
N VAL A 41 6.13 8.34 -4.13
CA VAL A 41 5.24 8.79 -5.20
C VAL A 41 5.87 9.95 -5.96
N CYS A 42 5.98 9.81 -7.28
CA CYS A 42 6.33 10.90 -8.18
C CYS A 42 5.11 11.27 -9.00
N HIS A 43 4.46 12.38 -8.67
CA HIS A 43 3.28 12.84 -9.39
C HIS A 43 3.60 13.34 -10.81
N ALA A 44 4.82 13.83 -11.06
CA ALA A 44 5.25 14.30 -12.38
C ALA A 44 5.41 13.14 -13.38
N CYS A 45 6.01 12.03 -12.95
CA CYS A 45 6.24 10.85 -13.78
C CYS A 45 5.12 9.79 -13.66
N GLN A 46 4.14 10.02 -12.78
CA GLN A 46 3.06 9.11 -12.43
C GLN A 46 3.57 7.73 -12.01
N VAL A 47 4.54 7.70 -11.09
CA VAL A 47 5.16 6.47 -10.57
C VAL A 47 4.86 6.33 -9.09
N VAL A 48 4.47 5.13 -8.66
CA VAL A 48 4.32 4.74 -7.25
C VAL A 48 5.18 3.51 -6.96
N VAL A 49 5.99 3.60 -5.91
CA VAL A 49 6.67 2.43 -5.32
C VAL A 49 6.07 2.17 -3.94
N LEU A 50 5.50 0.98 -3.74
CA LEU A 50 5.03 0.52 -2.44
C LEU A 50 6.17 -0.16 -1.68
N ASP A 51 6.76 0.54 -0.72
CA ASP A 51 7.95 0.07 0.00
C ASP A 51 7.59 -0.81 1.20
N HIS A 52 6.61 -0.39 2.02
CA HIS A 52 6.21 -1.15 3.19
C HIS A 52 4.69 -1.26 3.33
N VAL A 53 4.27 -2.43 3.81
CA VAL A 53 2.89 -2.74 4.19
C VAL A 53 2.94 -3.33 5.57
N ARG A 54 2.31 -2.67 6.55
CA ARG A 54 2.18 -3.19 7.91
C ARG A 54 0.72 -3.24 8.30
N ILE A 55 0.29 -4.40 8.80
CA ILE A 55 -1.04 -4.60 9.39
C ILE A 55 -0.84 -5.14 10.80
N ASP A 56 -1.60 -4.58 11.75
CA ASP A 56 -1.70 -5.10 13.11
C ASP A 56 -1.96 -6.61 13.06
N ARG A 57 -1.22 -7.37 13.86
CA ARG A 57 -1.30 -8.84 13.86
C ARG A 57 -2.73 -9.36 14.04
N ARG A 58 -3.57 -8.67 14.81
CA ARG A 58 -4.98 -9.04 15.07
C ARG A 58 -5.88 -8.84 13.86
N CYS A 59 -5.46 -7.99 12.92
CA CYS A 59 -6.20 -7.60 11.73
C CYS A 59 -5.66 -8.25 10.44
N ARG A 60 -4.57 -9.03 10.53
CA ARG A 60 -4.00 -9.76 9.38
C ARG A 60 -4.96 -10.81 8.83
N ARG A 61 -4.70 -11.22 7.57
CA ARG A 61 -5.46 -12.24 6.83
C ARG A 61 -6.95 -11.92 6.64
N ARG A 62 -7.32 -10.64 6.75
CA ARG A 62 -8.67 -10.13 6.46
C ARG A 62 -8.77 -9.41 5.11
N GLY A 63 -7.70 -9.45 4.31
CA GLY A 63 -7.64 -8.75 3.02
C GLY A 63 -7.48 -7.23 3.11
N LEU A 64 -7.33 -6.64 4.31
CA LEU A 64 -7.29 -5.19 4.50
C LEU A 64 -6.18 -4.50 3.68
N ALA A 65 -4.97 -5.06 3.66
CA ALA A 65 -3.88 -4.52 2.85
C ALA A 65 -4.19 -4.59 1.34
N THR A 66 -4.74 -5.71 0.87
CA THR A 66 -5.13 -5.90 -0.53
C THR A 66 -6.21 -4.90 -0.94
N LEU A 67 -7.23 -4.71 -0.09
CA LEU A 67 -8.29 -3.72 -0.30
C LEU A 67 -7.72 -2.29 -0.31
N ALA A 68 -6.87 -1.94 0.66
CA ALA A 68 -6.27 -0.62 0.75
C ALA A 68 -5.42 -0.28 -0.50
N VAL A 69 -4.57 -1.21 -0.94
CA VAL A 69 -3.77 -1.02 -2.16
C VAL A 69 -4.67 -0.96 -3.40
N GLY A 70 -5.73 -1.77 -3.47
CA GLY A 70 -6.73 -1.71 -4.54
C GLY A 70 -7.39 -0.33 -4.64
N LEU A 71 -7.90 0.18 -3.52
CA LEU A 71 -8.51 1.51 -3.44
C LEU A 71 -7.57 2.64 -3.88
N LEU A 72 -6.28 2.57 -3.51
CA LEU A 72 -5.30 3.54 -3.97
C LEU A 72 -5.03 3.43 -5.48
N ARG A 73 -4.92 2.21 -6.01
CA ARG A 73 -4.76 1.99 -7.45
C ARG A 73 -5.95 2.50 -8.25
N ASP A 74 -7.16 2.28 -7.76
CA ASP A 74 -8.38 2.79 -8.38
C ASP A 74 -8.44 4.32 -8.34
N SER A 75 -7.87 4.94 -7.30
CA SER A 75 -7.75 6.40 -7.18
C SER A 75 -6.68 6.99 -8.10
N TRP A 76 -5.65 6.21 -8.46
CA TRP A 76 -4.53 6.60 -9.33
C TRP A 76 -4.37 5.62 -10.51
N PRO A 77 -5.36 5.54 -11.40
CA PRO A 77 -5.42 4.51 -12.44
C PRO A 77 -4.30 4.65 -13.50
N ASP A 78 -3.81 5.88 -13.70
CA ASP A 78 -2.77 6.18 -14.71
C ASP A 78 -1.34 6.01 -14.18
N TYR A 79 -1.18 5.68 -12.89
CA TYR A 79 0.14 5.56 -12.29
C TYR A 79 0.73 4.17 -12.58
N ARG A 80 2.04 4.12 -12.82
CA ARG A 80 2.80 2.87 -12.84
C ARG A 80 3.14 2.48 -11.41
N TRP A 81 2.74 1.27 -11.02
CA TRP A 81 2.90 0.75 -9.68
C TRP A 81 3.95 -0.35 -9.64
N SER A 82 4.90 -0.25 -8.72
CA SER A 82 5.89 -1.29 -8.42
C SER A 82 6.04 -1.49 -6.92
N ALA A 83 6.68 -2.58 -6.51
CA ALA A 83 7.04 -2.82 -5.12
C ALA A 83 8.50 -2.43 -4.85
N GLY A 84 8.76 -1.91 -3.66
CA GLY A 84 10.11 -1.82 -3.12
C GLY A 84 10.72 -3.22 -2.89
N PRO A 85 12.03 -3.32 -2.64
CA PRO A 85 12.65 -4.59 -2.28
C PRO A 85 11.99 -5.17 -1.02
N PHE A 86 11.65 -6.46 -1.04
CA PHE A 86 11.07 -7.15 0.10
C PHE A 86 11.72 -8.52 0.31
N GLU A 87 11.68 -9.01 1.56
CA GLU A 87 12.11 -10.37 1.87
C GLU A 87 11.08 -11.39 1.32
N PRO A 88 11.49 -12.36 0.49
CA PRO A 88 10.58 -13.26 -0.22
C PRO A 88 10.05 -14.39 0.67
N THR A 89 9.41 -14.04 1.78
CA THR A 89 8.69 -15.00 2.64
C THR A 89 7.41 -15.48 1.94
N THR A 90 6.91 -16.66 2.32
CA THR A 90 5.64 -17.18 1.77
C THR A 90 4.46 -16.23 1.96
N GLU A 91 4.42 -15.52 3.09
CA GLU A 91 3.38 -14.50 3.36
C GLU A 91 3.51 -13.31 2.40
N ALA A 92 4.72 -12.79 2.21
CA ALA A 92 4.99 -11.70 1.28
C ALA A 92 4.65 -12.10 -0.16
N LEU A 93 5.14 -13.26 -0.63
CA LEU A 93 4.86 -13.76 -1.98
C LEU A 93 3.36 -13.93 -2.22
N GLY A 94 2.63 -14.51 -1.27
CA GLY A 94 1.17 -14.67 -1.37
C GLY A 94 0.44 -13.33 -1.42
N PHE A 95 0.87 -12.36 -0.61
CA PHE A 95 0.34 -11.00 -0.64
C PHE A 95 0.59 -10.31 -1.98
N TRP A 96 1.84 -10.28 -2.47
CA TRP A 96 2.18 -9.62 -3.73
C TRP A 96 1.50 -10.28 -4.93
N HIS A 97 1.38 -11.62 -4.94
CA HIS A 97 0.60 -12.33 -5.94
C HIS A 97 -0.89 -11.93 -5.91
N SER A 98 -1.47 -11.71 -4.73
CA SER A 98 -2.86 -11.26 -4.60
C SER A 98 -3.14 -9.88 -5.21
N LEU A 99 -2.11 -9.04 -5.36
CA LEU A 99 -2.23 -7.71 -5.96
C LEU A 99 -2.16 -7.72 -7.50
N GLY A 100 -1.99 -8.89 -8.12
CA GLY A 100 -2.05 -9.03 -9.58
C GLY A 100 -0.82 -8.48 -10.31
N GLY A 101 0.37 -8.76 -9.80
CA GLY A 101 1.61 -8.57 -10.58
C GLY A 101 2.35 -7.24 -10.34
N LEU A 102 2.30 -6.68 -9.14
CA LEU A 102 3.30 -5.70 -8.73
C LEU A 102 4.69 -6.33 -8.85
N HIS A 103 5.51 -5.81 -9.75
CA HIS A 103 6.89 -6.28 -9.91
C HIS A 103 7.71 -5.86 -8.70
N ALA A 104 8.53 -6.77 -8.18
CA ALA A 104 9.44 -6.56 -7.05
C ALA A 104 10.67 -5.69 -7.43
N GLU A 105 10.70 -5.20 -8.65
CA GLU A 105 11.70 -4.29 -9.17
C GLU A 105 11.11 -2.88 -9.11
N PRO A 106 11.65 -1.99 -8.25
CA PRO A 106 11.16 -0.63 -8.15
C PRO A 106 11.30 0.09 -9.49
N GLU A 107 10.22 0.72 -9.93
CA GLU A 107 10.26 1.61 -11.09
C GLU A 107 11.30 2.71 -10.86
N GLU A 108 12.25 2.82 -11.79
CA GLU A 108 13.28 3.84 -11.71
C GLU A 108 12.71 5.20 -12.10
N CYS A 109 12.81 6.16 -11.18
CA CYS A 109 12.47 7.55 -11.43
C CYS A 109 13.54 8.44 -10.79
N GLU A 110 14.09 9.37 -11.55
CA GLU A 110 15.12 10.29 -11.07
C GLU A 110 14.64 11.16 -9.89
N HIS A 111 13.33 11.42 -9.80
CA HIS A 111 12.72 12.17 -8.71
C HIS A 111 12.46 11.33 -7.45
N LEU A 112 12.62 10.01 -7.53
CA LEU A 112 12.46 9.07 -6.41
C LEU A 112 13.79 8.59 -5.83
N ARG A 113 14.92 9.13 -6.31
CA ARG A 113 16.29 8.83 -5.87
C ARG A 113 16.75 9.77 -4.76
#